data_AF-A0A9E0VGI4-F1
#
_entry.id   AF-A0A9E0VGI4-F1
#
_cell.length_a   1.000
_cell.length_b   1.000
_cell.length_c   1.000
_cell.angle_alpha   90.00
_cell.angle_beta   90.00
_cell.angle_gamma   90.00
#
_symmetry.space_group_name_H-M   'P 1'
#
loop_
_entity.id
_entity.type
_entity.pdbx_description
1 polymer ?
#
loop_
_entity_poly.entity_id
_entity_poly.type
_entity_poly.pdbx_seq_one_letter_code
_entity_poly.pdbx_strand_id
1 'polypeptide(L)'
;MLSKLIGQLFGGAGGQGAAAANNQTDALAPIAGVSLEKYAELCAKMANTPNDDAAFAAVAEQNGVSRADWTAARAGWNARMEDTATAGTVALAYMPLYQAALTKYGGERATATFEEYIEMSAMINTDLRGENARSKDFDAMYARFGINPQKWSQISTDWVDRLTKDPPLGAEFGEKCRARIKQLDEEHLARLGS
;
A
#
# COMPACT_ATOMS: atom_id res chain seq x y z
N MET A 1 -0.44 0.69 -7.65
CA MET A 1 -1.63 1.26 -8.33
C MET A 1 -2.96 0.92 -7.64
N LEU A 2 -3.15 -0.27 -7.04
CA LEU A 2 -4.33 -0.57 -6.20
C LEU A 2 -4.55 0.43 -5.05
N SER A 3 -3.48 0.92 -4.43
CA SER A 3 -3.56 1.91 -3.34
C SER A 3 -4.03 3.30 -3.79
N LYS A 4 -3.98 3.64 -5.09
CA LYS A 4 -4.49 4.92 -5.60
C LYS A 4 -6.00 4.87 -5.88
N LEU A 5 -6.56 3.72 -6.26
CA LEU A 5 -8.00 3.60 -6.55
C LEU A 5 -8.87 3.61 -5.28
N ILE A 6 -8.40 3.03 -4.17
CA ILE A 6 -9.18 2.98 -2.92
C ILE A 6 -9.40 4.39 -2.32
N GLY A 7 -8.52 5.35 -2.60
CA GLY A 7 -8.64 6.74 -2.13
C GLY A 7 -9.59 7.63 -2.96
N GLN A 8 -9.98 7.22 -4.16
CA GLN A 8 -10.70 8.08 -5.12
C GLN A 8 -12.22 7.84 -5.18
N LEU A 9 -12.73 6.80 -4.51
CA LEU A 9 -14.12 6.33 -4.60
C LEU A 9 -15.14 7.08 -3.72
N PHE A 10 -14.74 8.09 -2.94
CA PHE A 10 -15.63 8.81 -1.99
C PHE A 10 -16.14 10.18 -2.47
N GLY A 11 -16.35 10.38 -3.77
CA GLY A 11 -16.92 11.64 -4.27
C GLY A 11 -17.82 11.47 -5.50
N GLY A 12 -19.14 11.41 -5.29
CA GLY A 12 -20.11 11.69 -6.37
C GLY A 12 -21.39 10.86 -6.32
N ALA A 13 -22.53 11.55 -6.31
CA ALA A 13 -23.88 11.04 -6.08
C ALA A 13 -24.59 10.51 -7.35
N GLY A 14 -25.56 9.61 -7.14
CA GLY A 14 -26.91 9.76 -7.70
C GLY A 14 -27.37 8.82 -8.84
N GLY A 15 -28.34 7.94 -8.52
CA GLY A 15 -29.61 7.86 -9.28
C GLY A 15 -29.88 6.68 -10.24
N GLN A 16 -30.89 5.86 -9.86
CA GLN A 16 -31.90 5.14 -10.67
C GLN A 16 -31.42 3.90 -11.47
N GLY A 17 -31.97 2.68 -11.36
CA GLY A 17 -33.23 2.21 -10.81
C GLY A 17 -34.06 1.50 -11.89
N ALA A 18 -33.73 0.24 -12.22
CA ALA A 18 -34.58 -0.83 -12.78
C ALA A 18 -33.83 -1.81 -13.74
N ALA A 19 -32.76 -1.38 -14.42
CA ALA A 19 -31.87 -2.27 -15.21
C ALA A 19 -30.76 -2.93 -14.37
N ALA A 20 -30.68 -2.56 -13.08
CA ALA A 20 -29.57 -2.86 -12.19
C ALA A 20 -29.44 -4.34 -11.80
N ALA A 21 -30.53 -5.11 -11.73
CA ALA A 21 -30.48 -6.48 -11.20
C ALA A 21 -29.70 -7.47 -12.12
N ASN A 22 -29.87 -7.36 -13.44
CA ASN A 22 -29.13 -8.20 -14.40
C ASN A 22 -27.67 -7.74 -14.55
N ASN A 23 -27.40 -6.43 -14.51
CA ASN A 23 -26.04 -5.89 -14.53
C ASN A 23 -25.28 -6.16 -13.22
N GLN A 24 -25.97 -6.26 -12.07
CA GLN A 24 -25.34 -6.56 -10.78
C GLN A 24 -24.83 -8.00 -10.69
N THR A 25 -25.52 -8.95 -11.30
CA THR A 25 -25.13 -10.37 -11.27
C THR A 25 -23.95 -10.62 -12.22
N ASP A 26 -23.92 -9.92 -13.36
CA ASP A 26 -22.79 -10.00 -14.30
C ASP A 26 -21.55 -9.25 -13.81
N ALA A 27 -21.73 -8.13 -13.09
CA ALA A 27 -20.63 -7.37 -12.49
C ALA A 27 -19.78 -8.18 -11.49
N LEU A 28 -20.37 -9.20 -10.85
CA LEU A 28 -19.69 -10.06 -9.88
C LEU A 28 -19.34 -11.45 -10.44
N ALA A 29 -19.63 -11.72 -11.72
CA ALA A 29 -19.31 -13.00 -12.34
C ALA A 29 -17.78 -13.24 -12.36
N PRO A 30 -17.29 -14.47 -12.11
CA PRO A 30 -15.86 -14.77 -12.15
C PRO A 30 -15.22 -14.42 -13.50
N ILE A 31 -13.99 -13.91 -13.46
CA ILE A 31 -13.23 -13.53 -14.66
C ILE A 31 -12.08 -14.51 -14.81
N ALA A 32 -12.00 -15.21 -15.96
CA ALA A 32 -11.05 -16.29 -16.18
C ALA A 32 -11.05 -17.35 -15.05
N GLY A 33 -12.23 -17.67 -14.52
CA GLY A 33 -12.40 -18.61 -13.40
C GLY A 33 -12.01 -18.05 -12.02
N VAL A 34 -11.57 -16.80 -11.93
CA VAL A 34 -11.21 -16.13 -10.67
C VAL A 34 -12.41 -15.35 -10.13
N SER A 35 -13.01 -15.83 -9.05
CA SER A 35 -14.08 -15.12 -8.33
C SER A 35 -13.55 -13.87 -7.64
N LEU A 36 -14.45 -12.97 -7.21
CA LEU A 36 -14.07 -11.75 -6.50
C LEU A 36 -13.39 -12.06 -5.15
N GLU A 37 -13.83 -13.12 -4.46
CA GLU A 37 -13.21 -13.61 -3.22
C GLU A 37 -11.79 -14.09 -3.45
N LYS A 38 -11.57 -14.91 -4.50
CA LYS A 38 -10.23 -15.40 -4.82
C LYS A 38 -9.32 -14.26 -5.27
N TYR A 39 -9.85 -13.30 -6.02
CA TYR A 39 -9.13 -12.09 -6.39
C TYR A 39 -8.71 -11.27 -5.16
N ALA A 40 -9.62 -11.04 -4.20
CA ALA A 40 -9.33 -10.34 -2.96
C ALA A 40 -8.28 -11.07 -2.09
N GLU A 41 -8.38 -12.40 -2.00
CA GLU A 41 -7.37 -13.23 -1.33
C GLU A 41 -5.98 -13.07 -1.96
N LEU A 42 -5.91 -13.17 -3.29
CA LEU A 42 -4.67 -13.02 -4.04
C LEU A 42 -4.06 -11.63 -3.84
N CYS A 43 -4.88 -10.58 -3.94
CA CYS A 43 -4.45 -9.20 -3.65
C CYS A 43 -3.90 -9.06 -2.23
N ALA A 44 -4.53 -9.68 -1.23
CA ALA A 44 -4.06 -9.61 0.16
C ALA A 44 -2.73 -10.36 0.35
N LYS A 45 -2.56 -11.54 -0.25
CA LYS A 45 -1.30 -12.28 -0.26
C LYS A 45 -0.19 -11.53 -0.99
N MET A 46 -0.55 -10.84 -2.06
CA MET A 46 0.37 -10.02 -2.85
C MET A 46 0.78 -8.72 -2.16
N ALA A 47 0.06 -8.29 -1.12
CA ALA A 47 0.30 -7.04 -0.41
C ALA A 47 1.74 -6.91 0.11
N ASN A 48 2.45 -8.03 0.33
CA ASN A 48 3.82 -8.09 0.84
C ASN A 48 4.89 -8.37 -0.24
N THR A 49 4.50 -8.48 -1.50
CA THR A 49 5.40 -8.74 -2.63
C THR A 49 5.78 -7.42 -3.30
N PRO A 50 6.98 -7.30 -3.91
CA PRO A 50 7.30 -6.18 -4.77
C PRO A 50 6.19 -5.94 -5.80
N ASN A 51 5.90 -4.67 -6.12
CA ASN A 51 4.89 -4.29 -7.11
C ASN A 51 5.42 -4.54 -8.53
N ASP A 52 5.60 -5.81 -8.86
CA ASP A 52 6.08 -6.33 -10.13
C ASP A 52 5.13 -7.41 -10.65
N ASP A 53 4.89 -7.42 -11.96
CA ASP A 53 3.93 -8.32 -12.59
C ASP A 53 4.40 -9.77 -12.54
N ALA A 54 5.72 -10.02 -12.57
CA ALA A 54 6.24 -11.37 -12.41
C ALA A 54 6.09 -11.88 -10.96
N ALA A 55 6.32 -11.02 -9.97
CA ALA A 55 6.08 -11.32 -8.56
C ALA A 55 4.60 -11.66 -8.28
N PHE A 56 3.66 -10.89 -8.84
CA PHE A 56 2.22 -11.16 -8.69
C PHE A 56 1.80 -12.46 -9.40
N ALA A 57 2.28 -12.71 -10.61
CA ALA A 57 1.98 -13.96 -11.30
C ALA A 57 2.50 -15.18 -10.54
N ALA A 58 3.69 -15.10 -9.93
CA ALA A 58 4.23 -16.19 -9.11
C ALA A 58 3.36 -16.48 -7.87
N VAL A 59 2.86 -15.43 -7.19
CA VAL A 59 1.93 -15.59 -6.07
C VAL A 59 0.60 -16.19 -6.55
N ALA A 60 0.09 -15.78 -7.71
CA ALA A 60 -1.13 -16.35 -8.28
C ALA A 60 -0.97 -17.85 -8.59
N GLU A 61 0.14 -18.25 -9.20
CA GLU A 61 0.44 -19.64 -9.56
C GLU A 61 0.57 -20.53 -8.32
N GLN A 62 1.27 -20.07 -7.28
CA GLN A 62 1.34 -20.76 -5.98
C GLN A 62 -0.03 -20.97 -5.32
N ASN A 63 -1.03 -20.19 -5.73
CA ASN A 63 -2.38 -20.21 -5.21
C ASN A 63 -3.40 -20.81 -6.18
N GLY A 64 -2.93 -21.50 -7.23
CA GLY A 64 -3.73 -22.28 -8.16
C GLY A 64 -4.32 -21.49 -9.33
N VAL A 65 -3.83 -20.28 -9.60
CA VAL A 65 -4.28 -19.44 -10.72
C VAL A 65 -3.13 -19.27 -11.69
N SER A 66 -3.32 -19.66 -12.96
CA SER A 66 -2.27 -19.51 -13.97
C SER A 66 -1.92 -18.04 -14.20
N ARG A 67 -0.71 -17.74 -14.69
CA ARG A 67 -0.34 -16.37 -15.09
C ARG A 67 -1.35 -15.77 -16.07
N ALA A 68 -1.82 -16.54 -17.05
CA ALA A 68 -2.77 -16.06 -18.06
C ALA A 68 -4.12 -15.70 -17.42
N ASP A 69 -4.65 -16.57 -16.54
CA ASP A 69 -5.90 -16.32 -15.84
C ASP A 69 -5.79 -15.15 -14.87
N TRP A 70 -4.64 -15.01 -14.19
CA TRP A 70 -4.36 -13.88 -13.31
C TRP A 70 -4.35 -12.55 -14.07
N THR A 71 -3.64 -12.49 -15.20
CA THR A 71 -3.59 -11.29 -16.04
C THR A 71 -4.99 -10.91 -16.55
N ALA A 72 -5.77 -11.89 -17.03
CA ALA A 72 -7.12 -11.67 -17.49
C ALA A 72 -8.06 -11.21 -16.36
N ALA A 73 -8.01 -11.88 -15.20
CA ALA A 73 -8.79 -11.53 -14.02
C ALA A 73 -8.48 -10.12 -13.52
N ARG A 74 -7.19 -9.78 -13.38
CA ARG A 74 -6.77 -8.44 -12.93
C ARG A 74 -7.23 -7.35 -13.89
N ALA A 75 -7.07 -7.55 -15.20
CA ALA A 75 -7.53 -6.61 -16.20
C ALA A 75 -9.05 -6.43 -16.14
N GLY A 76 -9.81 -7.53 -16.06
CA GLY A 76 -11.27 -7.49 -16.02
C GLY A 76 -11.82 -6.86 -14.73
N TRP A 77 -11.26 -7.20 -13.57
CA TRP A 77 -11.68 -6.60 -12.30
C TRP A 77 -11.35 -5.11 -12.23
N ASN A 78 -10.19 -4.69 -12.75
CA ASN A 78 -9.85 -3.27 -12.85
C ASN A 78 -10.83 -2.54 -13.77
N ALA A 79 -11.15 -3.09 -14.95
CA ALA A 79 -12.13 -2.49 -15.87
C ALA A 79 -13.49 -2.32 -15.19
N ARG A 80 -13.95 -3.31 -14.41
CA ARG A 80 -15.22 -3.22 -13.66
C ARG A 80 -15.16 -2.24 -12.48
N MET A 81 -13.99 -1.98 -11.91
CA MET A 81 -13.80 -0.98 -10.85
C MET A 81 -13.65 0.45 -11.40
N GLU A 82 -13.31 0.60 -12.68
CA GLU A 82 -13.24 1.89 -13.38
C GLU A 82 -14.56 2.27 -14.07
N ASP A 83 -15.37 1.29 -14.45
CA ASP A 83 -16.69 1.51 -15.06
C ASP A 83 -17.70 2.01 -14.02
N THR A 84 -18.28 3.20 -14.24
CA THR A 84 -19.27 3.81 -13.36
C THR A 84 -20.51 2.95 -13.15
N ALA A 85 -20.86 2.07 -14.11
CA ALA A 85 -22.00 1.17 -14.00
C ALA A 85 -21.77 0.02 -13.01
N THR A 86 -20.52 -0.43 -12.84
CA THR A 86 -20.19 -1.61 -12.02
C THR A 86 -19.33 -1.29 -10.79
N ALA A 87 -18.61 -0.17 -10.81
CA ALA A 87 -17.61 0.19 -9.80
C ALA A 87 -18.17 0.19 -8.38
N GLY A 88 -19.34 0.81 -8.17
CA GLY A 88 -19.97 0.86 -6.85
C GLY A 88 -20.32 -0.54 -6.32
N THR A 89 -20.85 -1.41 -7.18
CA THR A 89 -21.23 -2.79 -6.78
C THR A 89 -19.99 -3.64 -6.47
N VAL A 90 -18.99 -3.59 -7.34
CA VAL A 90 -17.75 -4.35 -7.18
C VAL A 90 -16.97 -3.86 -5.96
N ALA A 91 -16.88 -2.54 -5.74
CA ALA A 91 -16.19 -1.98 -4.58
C ALA A 91 -16.87 -2.39 -3.25
N LEU A 92 -18.20 -2.27 -3.16
CA LEU A 92 -18.95 -2.67 -1.96
C LEU A 92 -18.80 -4.16 -1.64
N ALA A 93 -18.75 -5.02 -2.65
CA ALA A 93 -18.52 -6.46 -2.47
C ALA A 93 -17.06 -6.78 -2.15
N TYR A 94 -16.11 -6.12 -2.82
CA TYR A 94 -14.68 -6.38 -2.67
C TYR A 94 -14.13 -5.95 -1.30
N MET A 95 -14.58 -4.82 -0.76
CA MET A 95 -14.06 -4.25 0.49
C MET A 95 -14.06 -5.24 1.67
N PRO A 96 -15.19 -5.86 2.08
CA PRO A 96 -15.20 -6.79 3.21
C PRO A 96 -14.36 -8.04 2.93
N LEU A 97 -14.34 -8.54 1.68
CA LEU A 97 -13.55 -9.70 1.28
C LEU A 97 -12.06 -9.42 1.40
N TYR A 98 -11.62 -8.25 0.93
CA TYR A 98 -10.23 -7.83 1.00
C TYR A 98 -9.79 -7.57 2.43
N GLN A 99 -10.62 -6.96 3.27
CA GLN A 99 -10.31 -6.78 4.69
C GLN A 99 -10.17 -8.12 5.43
N ALA A 100 -11.11 -9.04 5.24
CA ALA A 100 -11.02 -10.39 5.81
C ALA A 100 -9.77 -11.13 5.31
N ALA A 101 -9.45 -11.00 4.03
CA ALA A 101 -8.24 -11.58 3.45
C ALA A 101 -6.96 -10.93 4.00
N LEU A 102 -6.93 -9.63 4.23
CA LEU A 102 -5.80 -8.96 4.88
C LEU A 102 -5.62 -9.41 6.33
N THR A 103 -6.70 -9.59 7.10
CA THR A 103 -6.60 -10.15 8.46
C THR A 103 -6.01 -11.56 8.44
N LYS A 104 -6.33 -12.36 7.42
CA LYS A 104 -5.90 -13.76 7.32
C LYS A 104 -4.53 -13.95 6.69
N TYR A 105 -4.18 -13.14 5.70
CA TYR A 105 -3.03 -13.33 4.82
C TYR A 105 -2.10 -12.11 4.73
N GLY A 106 -2.48 -10.97 5.29
CA GLY A 106 -1.68 -9.73 5.27
C GLY A 106 -0.35 -9.82 6.03
N GLY A 107 -0.07 -10.98 6.64
CA GLY A 107 1.13 -11.24 7.40
C GLY A 107 1.06 -10.66 8.81
N GLU A 108 2.13 -10.86 9.56
CA GLU A 108 2.28 -10.19 10.86
C GLU A 108 2.31 -8.68 10.67
N ARG A 109 1.67 -7.97 11.61
CA ARG A 109 1.69 -6.51 11.64
C ARG A 109 3.15 -6.06 11.68
N ALA A 110 3.54 -5.19 10.74
CA ALA A 110 4.89 -4.70 10.71
C ALA A 110 5.16 -3.84 11.95
N THR A 111 6.22 -4.16 12.67
CA THR A 111 6.73 -3.37 13.77
C THR A 111 8.14 -2.88 13.43
N ALA A 112 8.58 -1.84 14.12
CA ALA A 112 9.94 -1.36 14.05
C ALA A 112 10.39 -1.01 15.47
N THR A 113 11.68 -1.21 15.73
CA THR A 113 12.35 -0.67 16.92
C THR A 113 12.38 0.86 16.89
N PHE A 114 12.74 1.48 18.02
CA PHE A 114 12.79 2.93 18.12
C PHE A 114 13.84 3.53 17.18
N GLU A 115 15.00 2.87 17.13
CA GLU A 115 16.14 3.21 16.32
C GLU A 115 15.83 3.09 14.83
N GLU A 116 15.14 2.02 14.42
CA GLU A 116 14.69 1.84 13.05
C GLU A 116 13.68 2.92 12.65
N TYR A 117 12.74 3.29 13.53
CA TYR A 117 11.78 4.34 13.23
C TYR A 117 12.43 5.73 13.11
N ILE A 118 13.46 6.01 13.91
CA ILE A 118 14.30 7.21 13.78
C ILE A 118 15.00 7.20 12.42
N GLU A 119 15.63 6.08 12.04
CA GLU A 119 16.34 5.97 10.76
C GLU A 119 15.38 6.13 9.56
N MET A 120 14.23 5.45 9.58
CA MET A 120 13.19 5.59 8.55
C MET A 120 12.72 7.06 8.43
N SER A 121 12.42 7.69 9.57
CA SER A 121 11.96 9.09 9.61
C SER A 121 13.02 10.07 9.11
N ALA A 122 14.30 9.83 9.45
CA ALA A 122 15.41 10.65 8.99
C ALA A 122 15.70 10.46 7.49
N MET A 123 15.49 9.27 6.94
CA MET A 123 15.66 9.03 5.50
C MET A 123 14.67 9.84 4.66
N ILE A 124 13.42 9.98 5.10
CA ILE A 124 12.37 10.69 4.33
C ILE A 124 12.26 12.19 4.64
N ASN A 125 13.11 12.71 5.53
CA ASN A 125 13.18 14.13 5.90
C ASN A 125 14.60 14.67 5.69
N THR A 126 14.73 15.96 5.37
CA THR A 126 16.02 16.62 5.17
C THR A 126 15.88 18.09 5.55
N ASP A 127 16.95 18.68 6.07
CA ASP A 127 17.05 20.11 6.36
C ASP A 127 17.67 20.89 5.20
N LEU A 128 18.30 20.21 4.25
CA LEU A 128 18.82 20.81 3.02
C LEU A 128 17.68 21.30 2.12
N ARG A 129 17.96 22.38 1.36
CA ARG A 129 17.02 23.07 0.48
C ARG A 129 17.69 23.38 -0.86
N GLY A 130 16.88 23.60 -1.89
CA GLY A 130 17.37 23.94 -3.22
C GLY A 130 18.09 22.77 -3.90
N GLU A 131 19.11 23.08 -4.69
CA GLU A 131 19.89 22.12 -5.49
C GLU A 131 20.65 21.08 -4.66
N ASN A 132 20.92 21.36 -3.39
CA ASN A 132 21.60 20.46 -2.46
C ASN A 132 20.62 19.60 -1.64
N ALA A 133 19.32 19.68 -1.89
CA ALA A 133 18.32 18.93 -1.13
C ALA A 133 18.45 17.42 -1.38
N ARG A 134 18.53 16.65 -0.29
CA ARG A 134 18.53 15.19 -0.39
C ARG A 134 17.17 14.68 -0.85
N SER A 135 17.18 13.64 -1.69
CA SER A 135 15.96 12.97 -2.14
C SER A 135 15.18 12.40 -0.95
N LYS A 136 13.87 12.66 -0.90
CA LYS A 136 12.92 12.08 0.06
C LYS A 136 12.31 10.79 -0.51
N ASP A 137 13.18 9.90 -0.95
CA ASP A 137 12.77 8.70 -1.65
C ASP A 137 12.26 7.63 -0.67
N PHE A 138 10.95 7.43 -0.67
CA PHE A 138 10.31 6.38 0.10
C PHE A 138 10.66 4.98 -0.44
N ASP A 139 10.94 4.82 -1.74
CA ASP A 139 11.26 3.53 -2.34
C ASP A 139 12.61 3.02 -1.84
N ALA A 140 13.60 3.91 -1.71
CA ALA A 140 14.89 3.59 -1.10
C ALA A 140 14.75 3.15 0.37
N MET A 141 13.86 3.80 1.13
CA MET A 141 13.57 3.40 2.51
C MET A 141 12.84 2.05 2.55
N TYR A 142 11.83 1.84 1.72
CA TYR A 142 11.12 0.56 1.62
C TYR A 142 12.08 -0.60 1.31
N ALA A 143 12.96 -0.42 0.34
CA ALA A 143 13.96 -1.41 -0.04
C ALA A 143 14.92 -1.72 1.11
N ARG A 144 15.41 -0.70 1.83
CA ARG A 144 16.36 -0.88 2.94
C ARG A 144 15.80 -1.68 4.10
N PHE A 145 14.52 -1.47 4.44
CA PHE A 145 13.89 -2.12 5.58
C PHE A 145 13.04 -3.35 5.21
N GLY A 146 13.00 -3.73 3.92
CA GLY A 146 12.18 -4.85 3.47
C GLY A 146 10.68 -4.65 3.74
N ILE A 147 10.24 -3.39 3.73
CA ILE A 147 8.83 -3.00 3.96
C ILE A 147 8.23 -2.42 2.68
N ASN A 148 6.93 -2.12 2.74
CA ASN A 148 6.18 -1.52 1.64
C ASN A 148 5.31 -0.36 2.21
N PRO A 149 4.59 0.40 1.35
CA PRO A 149 3.76 1.51 1.82
C PRO A 149 2.73 1.12 2.89
N GLN A 150 2.17 -0.08 2.81
CA GLN A 150 1.17 -0.58 3.76
C GLN A 150 1.80 -0.82 5.13
N LYS A 151 2.95 -1.50 5.17
CA LYS A 151 3.71 -1.75 6.40
C LYS A 151 4.24 -0.45 7.01
N TRP A 152 4.71 0.48 6.20
CA TRP A 152 5.10 1.81 6.67
C TRP A 152 3.95 2.55 7.34
N SER A 153 2.75 2.52 6.75
CA SER A 153 1.57 3.12 7.37
C SER A 153 1.25 2.51 8.73
N GLN A 154 1.40 1.19 8.90
CA GLN A 154 1.22 0.51 10.19
C GLN A 154 2.26 0.97 11.20
N ILE A 155 3.54 0.89 10.84
CA ILE A 155 4.67 1.30 11.70
C ILE A 155 4.52 2.76 12.14
N SER A 156 4.27 3.65 11.19
CA SER A 156 4.15 5.10 11.46
C SER A 156 2.94 5.40 12.35
N THR A 157 1.79 4.76 12.12
CA THR A 157 0.61 4.94 12.97
C THR A 157 0.88 4.49 14.41
N ASP A 158 1.52 3.33 14.59
CA ASP A 158 1.83 2.80 15.92
C ASP A 158 2.81 3.69 16.68
N TRP A 159 3.85 4.19 15.99
CA TRP A 159 4.80 5.09 16.60
C TRP A 159 4.20 6.46 16.90
N VAL A 160 3.41 7.04 15.99
CA VAL A 160 2.73 8.33 16.23
C VAL A 160 1.80 8.23 17.44
N ASP A 161 1.04 7.14 17.57
CA ASP A 161 0.18 6.92 18.74
C ASP A 161 1.00 6.83 20.04
N ARG A 162 2.11 6.08 20.04
CA ARG A 162 3.01 5.98 21.21
C ARG A 162 3.64 7.32 21.59
N LEU A 163 4.16 8.06 20.62
CA LEU A 163 4.81 9.36 20.84
C LEU A 163 3.80 10.42 21.31
N THR A 164 2.53 10.31 20.90
CA THR A 164 1.45 11.20 21.37
C THR A 164 1.08 10.91 22.82
N LYS A 165 1.09 9.63 23.23
CA LYS A 165 0.75 9.20 24.59
C LYS A 165 1.89 9.37 25.60
N ASP A 166 3.13 9.47 25.12
CA ASP A 166 4.34 9.62 25.95
C ASP A 166 5.17 10.85 25.48
N PRO A 167 4.88 12.06 26.01
CA PRO A 167 5.57 13.28 25.60
C PRO A 167 7.09 13.28 25.84
N PRO A 168 7.64 12.73 26.94
CA PRO A 168 9.08 12.50 27.08
C PRO A 168 9.68 11.68 25.94
N LEU A 169 9.05 10.56 25.57
CA LEU A 169 9.49 9.75 24.42
C LEU A 169 9.38 10.54 23.10
N GLY A 170 8.33 11.35 22.95
CA GLY A 170 8.16 12.30 21.84
C GLY A 170 9.31 13.30 21.71
N ALA A 171 9.77 13.87 22.84
CA ALA A 171 10.89 14.79 22.86
C ALA A 171 12.21 14.11 22.48
N GLU A 172 12.48 12.92 23.02
CA GLU A 172 13.66 12.13 22.70
C GLU A 172 13.69 11.74 21.20
N PHE A 173 12.55 11.30 20.66
CA PHE A 173 12.41 11.01 19.24
C PHE A 173 12.75 12.23 18.38
N GLY A 174 12.19 13.40 18.70
CA GLY A 174 12.43 14.63 17.97
C GLY A 174 13.91 15.03 17.97
N GLU A 175 14.60 14.89 19.10
CA GLU A 175 16.03 15.16 19.21
C GLU A 175 16.86 14.20 18.35
N LYS A 176 16.68 12.89 18.54
CA LYS A 176 17.46 11.87 17.82
C LYS A 176 17.19 11.92 16.32
N CYS A 177 15.94 12.15 15.90
CA CYS A 177 15.57 12.26 14.49
C CYS A 177 16.25 13.47 13.83
N ARG A 178 16.24 14.65 14.47
CA ARG A 178 16.98 15.83 13.96
C ARG A 178 18.48 15.57 13.86
N ALA A 179 19.07 14.95 14.88
CA ALA A 179 20.48 14.61 14.87
C ALA A 179 20.83 13.67 13.70
N ARG A 180 19.97 12.68 13.42
CA ARG A 180 20.19 11.73 12.33
C ARG A 180 19.96 12.35 10.94
N ILE A 181 18.96 13.22 10.80
CA ILE A 181 18.76 14.00 9.56
C ILE A 181 20.02 14.79 9.22
N LYS A 182 20.60 15.49 10.20
CA LYS A 182 21.82 16.27 10.02
C LYS A 182 22.99 15.41 9.54
N GLN A 183 23.18 14.23 10.12
CA GLN A 183 24.23 13.30 9.68
C GLN A 183 24.04 12.86 8.22
N LEU A 184 22.83 12.45 7.84
CA LEU A 184 22.53 12.03 6.46
C LEU A 184 22.73 13.16 5.45
N ASP A 185 22.43 14.39 5.85
CA ASP A 185 22.62 15.59 5.04
C ASP A 185 24.11 15.94 4.88
N GLU A 186 24.92 15.84 5.94
CA GLU A 186 26.38 15.97 5.88
C GLU A 186 27.02 14.90 4.97
N GLU A 187 26.59 13.64 5.10
CA GLU A 187 27.01 12.53 4.23
C GLU A 187 26.63 12.76 2.76
N HIS A 188 25.51 13.46 2.50
CA HIS A 188 25.08 13.79 1.13
C HIS A 188 25.94 14.89 0.52
N LEU A 189 26.18 15.98 1.27
CA LEU A 189 27.04 17.07 0.82
C LEU A 189 28.48 16.61 0.56
N ALA A 190 29.02 15.73 1.42
CA ALA A 190 30.35 15.16 1.23
C ALA A 190 30.47 14.38 -0.10
N ARG A 191 29.38 13.72 -0.55
CA ARG A 191 29.33 13.00 -1.84
C ARG A 191 29.15 13.91 -3.05
N LEU A 192 28.57 15.10 -2.88
CA LEU A 192 28.44 16.08 -3.96
C LEU A 192 29.76 16.85 -4.21
N GLY A 193 30.59 16.98 -3.18
CA GLY A 193 31.88 17.66 -3.26
C GLY A 193 33.09 16.78 -3.63
N SER A 194 32.88 15.47 -3.77
CA SER A 194 33.91 14.49 -4.20
C SER A 194 33.83 14.21 -5.69
#